data_AF-A0A934KQ38-F1
#
_entry.id   AF-A0A934KQ38-F1
#
_cell.length_a   1.000
_cell.length_b   1.000
_cell.length_c   1.000
_cell.angle_alpha   90.00
_cell.angle_beta   90.00
_cell.angle_gamma   90.00
#
_symmetry.space_group_name_H-M   'P 1'
#
loop_
_entity.id
_entity.type
_entity.pdbx_description
1 polymer ?
#
loop_
_entity_poly.entity_id
_entity_poly.type
_entity_poly.pdbx_seq_one_letter_code
_entity_poly.pdbx_strand_id
1 'polypeptide(L)'
;MSRHGRRLRMALPLAAVAAIATGIPALALGTHAEVRDAAHALTGAQLNNVSAQATAVAAAGTPVLVQVQVESANSTTAIAEAEALMNGADIESVTGAQDGLVMLVDIQPGTNNQHGSAALYAGHRLSAGRLPQTELSRLYDNIMSPRLLSGDLSGALTATLAAVHEDLLSGPPAPTLARGVAAAVAAVPLNIAALVLLIVVVGRARRVWLRRNRVAAPVTETTEPPTDDEPAIAGAVWNGHPTRSLVLATVFDLARRGALTIESTDHKHYVVRLVDESKAHAPWERVVWLRLADASRQDGTIPTSRLGGLRRNFAAFRTQLITDLRDRGLYSADADREAAPLRWLAWISMALVVVDAAAALIGHQAWALPGIAVACTSAVVAFGVAATISRNTDTGAALAARWEGFRRGLVAAAGKPDEQVARAIDVEHCLPWAIALACTRDIDPLLVRADARGIQPRWLVPTQGDSGFYGAWLGVDGGFGGGGSSASMGGGAAGGGAGAGGSF
;
A
#
# COMPACT_ATOMS: atom_id res chain seq x y z
N MET A 1 -24.30 34.03 -43.96
CA MET A 1 -24.66 35.33 -43.35
C MET A 1 -24.00 35.41 -41.99
N SER A 2 -23.16 36.42 -41.79
CA SER A 2 -22.19 36.55 -40.71
C SER A 2 -22.74 37.36 -39.52
N ARG A 3 -22.41 36.98 -38.29
CA ARG A 3 -22.52 37.83 -37.09
C ARG A 3 -21.24 37.66 -36.27
N HIS A 4 -20.18 38.40 -36.60
CA HIS A 4 -19.76 39.66 -35.97
C HIS A 4 -19.44 39.52 -34.48
N GLY A 5 -18.15 39.27 -34.21
CA GLY A 5 -17.54 39.44 -32.89
C GLY A 5 -17.28 40.91 -32.58
N ARG A 6 -17.47 41.27 -31.31
CA ARG A 6 -17.02 42.54 -30.72
C ARG A 6 -15.96 42.23 -29.67
N ARG A 7 -14.69 42.47 -30.01
CA ARG A 7 -13.61 42.63 -29.04
C ARG A 7 -13.53 44.11 -28.69
N LEU A 8 -13.87 44.48 -27.45
CA LEU A 8 -13.53 45.81 -26.93
C LEU A 8 -12.04 45.80 -26.55
N ARG A 9 -11.25 46.54 -27.32
CA ARG A 9 -9.90 46.98 -26.95
C ARG A 9 -10.07 48.37 -26.33
N MET A 10 -9.75 48.51 -25.05
CA MET A 10 -9.66 49.81 -24.38
C MET A 10 -8.19 50.21 -24.38
N ALA A 11 -7.85 51.13 -25.27
CA ALA A 11 -6.56 51.83 -25.29
C ALA A 11 -6.67 53.02 -24.32
N LEU A 12 -5.78 53.10 -23.34
CA LEU A 12 -5.59 54.31 -22.53
C LEU A 12 -4.39 55.09 -23.07
N PRO A 13 -4.46 56.43 -23.09
CA PRO A 13 -3.41 57.28 -23.62
C PRO A 13 -2.26 57.43 -22.62
N LEU A 14 -1.05 57.33 -23.17
CA LEU A 14 0.21 57.73 -22.54
C LEU A 14 0.22 59.28 -22.51
N ALA A 15 0.12 59.88 -21.32
CA ALA A 15 0.33 61.31 -21.14
C ALA A 15 1.50 61.51 -20.17
N ALA A 16 2.57 62.09 -20.73
CA ALA A 16 3.74 62.53 -20.00
C ALA A 16 3.39 63.70 -19.07
N VAL A 17 3.77 63.58 -17.80
CA VAL A 17 3.92 64.73 -16.89
C VAL A 17 5.33 64.66 -16.33
N ALA A 18 6.22 65.45 -16.93
CA ALA A 18 7.49 65.83 -16.34
C ALA A 18 7.23 67.10 -15.52
N ALA A 19 7.42 67.04 -14.20
CA ALA A 19 7.54 68.22 -13.35
C ALA A 19 8.30 67.91 -12.04
N ILE A 20 9.52 68.44 -11.97
CA ILE A 20 10.15 69.09 -10.81
C ILE A 20 10.19 68.26 -9.51
N ALA A 21 11.25 67.47 -9.35
CA ALA A 21 11.74 67.02 -8.04
C ALA A 21 13.04 67.77 -7.71
N THR A 22 12.91 69.03 -7.30
CA THR A 22 13.99 69.77 -6.65
C THR A 22 14.09 69.34 -5.20
N GLY A 23 15.30 68.94 -4.81
CA GLY A 23 15.78 68.54 -3.48
C GLY A 23 14.86 68.76 -2.28
N ILE A 24 14.38 67.65 -1.73
CA ILE A 24 14.05 67.52 -0.30
C ILE A 24 15.25 66.80 0.32
N PRO A 25 15.91 67.34 1.36
CA PRO A 25 16.95 66.59 2.05
C PRO A 25 16.32 65.35 2.70
N ALA A 26 16.92 64.18 2.47
CA ALA A 26 16.55 62.96 3.19
C ALA A 26 16.69 63.22 4.70
N LEU A 27 15.56 63.38 5.39
CA LEU A 27 15.49 63.29 6.83
C LEU A 27 15.98 61.89 7.21
N ALA A 28 17.04 61.83 8.02
CA ALA A 28 17.60 60.59 8.53
C ALA A 28 16.50 59.81 9.28
N LEU A 29 15.97 58.77 8.63
CA LEU A 29 15.21 57.72 9.29
C LEU A 29 16.12 57.10 10.36
N GLY A 30 15.62 56.94 11.58
CA GLY A 30 16.40 56.37 12.67
C GLY A 30 16.91 54.98 12.33
N THR A 31 18.16 54.87 11.88
CA THR A 31 18.88 53.61 11.64
C THR A 31 19.38 53.03 12.96
N HIS A 32 18.48 52.89 13.94
CA HIS A 32 18.84 52.43 15.27
C HIS A 32 18.94 50.90 15.27
N ALA A 33 20.18 50.42 15.26
CA ALA A 33 20.54 49.05 15.60
C ALA A 33 21.29 49.06 16.93
N GLU A 34 20.79 48.32 17.91
CA GLU A 34 21.43 48.20 19.22
C GLU A 34 21.59 46.73 19.61
N VAL A 35 22.79 46.37 20.06
CA VAL A 35 23.10 45.02 20.55
C VAL A 35 23.63 45.13 21.97
N ARG A 36 22.90 44.55 22.92
CA ARG A 36 23.22 44.52 24.34
C ARG A 36 23.56 43.09 24.76
N ASP A 37 24.82 42.85 25.11
CA ASP A 37 25.27 41.59 25.71
C ASP A 37 25.51 41.77 27.21
N ALA A 38 24.42 41.79 27.99
CA ALA A 38 24.47 41.90 29.44
C ALA A 38 25.01 40.61 30.10
N ALA A 39 24.96 39.49 29.39
CA ALA A 39 25.46 38.20 29.85
C ALA A 39 26.97 38.02 29.66
N HIS A 40 27.64 38.92 28.92
CA HIS A 40 29.02 38.73 28.45
C HIS A 40 29.22 37.37 27.76
N ALA A 41 28.20 36.91 27.02
CA ALA A 41 28.18 35.61 26.38
C ALA A 41 28.87 35.62 25.00
N LEU A 42 29.04 36.80 24.40
CA LEU A 42 29.67 36.97 23.10
C LEU A 42 31.11 37.49 23.25
N THR A 43 32.03 36.90 22.48
CA THR A 43 33.37 37.48 22.30
C THR A 43 33.29 38.79 21.52
N GLY A 44 34.29 39.66 21.63
CA GLY A 44 34.32 40.93 20.90
C GLY A 44 34.16 40.78 19.38
N ALA A 45 34.71 39.72 18.78
CA ALA A 45 34.53 39.43 17.36
C ALA A 45 33.09 39.01 17.02
N GLN A 46 32.44 38.20 17.87
CA GLN A 46 31.04 37.80 17.69
C GLN A 46 30.10 38.99 17.87
N LEU A 47 30.33 39.84 18.87
CA LEU A 47 29.54 41.05 19.11
C LEU A 47 29.60 41.99 17.89
N ASN A 48 30.79 42.19 17.32
CA ASN A 48 30.96 42.99 16.09
C ASN A 48 30.19 42.40 14.91
N ASN A 49 30.20 41.07 14.75
CA ASN A 49 29.47 40.41 13.67
C ASN A 49 27.94 40.53 13.84
N VAL A 50 27.42 40.33 15.06
CA VAL A 50 25.99 40.49 15.36
C VAL A 50 25.56 41.95 15.14
N SER A 51 26.37 42.91 15.60
CA SER A 51 26.12 44.34 15.41
C SER A 51 26.10 44.75 13.92
N ALA A 52 27.02 44.21 13.12
CA ALA A 52 27.03 44.43 11.68
C ALA A 52 25.75 43.90 11.00
N GLN A 53 25.25 42.72 11.41
CA GLN A 53 23.99 42.18 10.87
C GLN A 53 22.77 42.97 11.33
N ALA A 54 22.70 43.38 12.60
CA ALA A 54 21.63 44.22 13.12
C ALA A 54 21.58 45.58 12.38
N THR A 55 22.75 46.15 12.08
CA THR A 55 22.87 47.37 11.28
C THR A 55 22.34 47.19 9.86
N ALA A 56 22.57 46.02 9.24
CA ALA A 56 22.03 45.72 7.92
C ALA A 56 20.49 45.64 7.92
N VAL A 57 19.90 45.02 8.95
CA VAL A 57 18.44 44.99 9.13
C VAL A 57 17.88 46.40 9.35
N ALA A 58 18.55 47.22 10.17
CA ALA A 58 18.17 48.62 10.37
C ALA A 58 18.26 49.46 9.08
N ALA A 59 19.29 49.23 8.26
CA ALA A 59 19.41 49.87 6.95
C ALA A 59 18.30 49.45 5.97
N ALA A 60 17.70 48.26 6.15
CA ALA A 60 16.53 47.81 5.40
C ALA A 60 15.20 48.44 5.88
N GLY A 61 15.25 49.34 6.88
CA GLY A 61 14.11 50.14 7.34
C GLY A 61 13.43 49.60 8.59
N THR A 62 14.06 48.69 9.33
CA THR A 62 13.52 48.10 10.56
C THR A 62 14.50 48.27 11.71
N PRO A 63 14.24 49.17 12.67
CA PRO A 63 15.06 49.28 13.88
C PRO A 63 15.13 47.95 14.62
N VAL A 64 16.32 47.60 15.12
CA VAL A 64 16.54 46.30 15.77
C VAL A 64 17.19 46.48 17.13
N LEU A 65 16.63 45.80 18.12
CA LEU A 65 17.25 45.57 19.42
C LEU A 65 17.55 44.08 19.59
N VAL A 66 18.81 43.74 19.81
CA VAL A 66 19.23 42.39 20.21
C VAL A 66 19.70 42.45 21.66
N GLN A 67 19.04 41.70 22.54
CA GLN A 67 19.38 41.64 23.96
C GLN A 67 19.72 40.20 24.37
N VAL A 68 20.90 40.02 24.93
CA VAL A 68 21.37 38.77 25.52
C VAL A 68 21.55 38.98 27.01
N GLN A 69 20.83 38.21 27.82
CA GLN A 69 20.82 38.36 29.28
C GLN A 69 20.84 37.01 29.99
N VAL A 70 21.16 37.01 31.28
CA VAL A 70 21.15 35.81 32.12
C VAL A 70 19.87 35.82 32.94
N GLU A 71 18.85 35.10 32.45
CA GLU A 71 17.56 34.98 33.12
C GLU A 71 16.98 33.58 32.92
N SER A 72 16.25 33.09 33.92
CA SER A 72 15.57 31.79 33.84
C SER A 72 14.13 31.99 33.37
N ALA A 73 13.94 32.49 32.15
CA ALA A 73 12.63 32.68 31.54
C ALA A 73 12.25 31.49 30.64
N ASN A 74 10.97 31.11 30.65
CA ASN A 74 10.41 30.23 29.62
C ASN A 74 10.00 31.07 28.38
N SER A 75 9.72 30.42 27.26
CA SER A 75 9.40 31.10 26.00
C SER A 75 8.21 32.06 26.07
N THR A 76 7.23 31.79 26.94
CA THR A 76 6.07 32.68 27.11
C THR A 76 6.45 33.97 27.83
N THR A 77 7.26 33.85 28.89
CA THR A 77 7.79 35.00 29.63
C THR A 77 8.71 35.84 28.74
N ALA A 78 9.60 35.20 27.98
CA ALA A 78 10.53 35.89 27.08
C ALA A 78 9.82 36.70 25.98
N ILE A 79 8.66 36.22 25.47
CA ILE A 79 7.86 36.97 24.50
C ILE A 79 7.25 38.23 25.13
N ALA A 80 6.66 38.10 26.33
CA ALA A 80 6.08 39.23 27.03
C ALA A 80 7.13 40.28 27.41
N GLU A 81 8.35 39.83 27.75
CA GLU A 81 9.47 40.71 28.04
C GLU A 81 10.01 41.38 26.77
N ALA A 82 10.13 40.67 25.66
CA ALA A 82 10.51 41.26 24.37
C ALA A 82 9.51 42.34 23.92
N GLU A 83 8.21 42.13 24.17
CA GLU A 83 7.17 43.14 23.96
C GLU A 83 7.34 44.35 24.90
N ALA A 84 7.59 44.12 26.18
CA ALA A 84 7.85 45.18 27.14
C ALA A 84 9.10 46.00 26.78
N LEU A 85 10.16 45.35 26.28
CA LEU A 85 11.38 45.99 25.81
C LEU A 85 11.13 46.84 24.56
N MET A 86 10.34 46.33 23.61
CA MET A 86 9.97 47.10 22.41
C MET A 86 9.26 48.40 22.79
N ASN A 87 8.29 48.32 23.70
CA ASN A 87 7.50 49.45 24.16
C ASN A 87 8.28 50.39 25.09
N GLY A 88 9.19 49.87 25.92
CA GLY A 88 9.92 50.65 26.93
C GLY A 88 11.16 51.35 26.40
N ALA A 89 11.77 50.82 25.34
CA ALA A 89 12.95 51.42 24.71
C ALA A 89 12.63 52.21 23.43
N ASP A 90 11.34 52.40 23.10
CA ASP A 90 10.86 53.08 21.90
C ASP A 90 11.56 52.57 20.62
N ILE A 91 11.66 51.24 20.47
CA ILE A 91 12.34 50.60 19.32
C ILE A 91 11.43 50.69 18.08
N GLU A 92 11.37 51.89 17.51
CA GLU A 92 10.56 52.24 16.34
C GLU A 92 11.26 53.32 15.52
N SER A 93 10.99 53.38 14.21
CA SER A 93 11.69 54.33 13.32
C SER A 93 11.32 55.78 13.64
N VAL A 94 10.09 55.98 14.11
CA VAL A 94 9.50 57.21 14.64
C VAL A 94 8.52 56.78 15.73
N THR A 95 8.38 57.57 16.80
CA THR A 95 7.41 57.29 17.87
C THR A 95 6.01 57.01 17.31
N GLY A 96 5.50 55.80 17.57
CA GLY A 96 4.21 55.30 17.09
C GLY A 96 4.24 54.57 15.74
N ALA A 97 5.41 54.33 15.14
CA ALA A 97 5.55 53.62 13.87
C ALA A 97 5.38 52.10 14.00
N GLN A 98 5.65 51.53 15.19
CA GLN A 98 5.50 50.10 15.51
C GLN A 98 6.14 49.17 14.48
N ASP A 99 7.31 49.54 13.96
CA ASP A 99 8.03 48.86 12.88
C ASP A 99 9.38 48.26 13.31
N GLY A 100 9.67 48.23 14.61
CA GLY A 100 10.88 47.63 15.14
C GLY A 100 10.83 46.12 15.30
N LEU A 101 12.00 45.55 15.58
CA LEU A 101 12.22 44.14 15.86
C LEU A 101 13.03 44.01 17.15
N VAL A 102 12.55 43.16 18.08
CA VAL A 102 13.27 42.79 19.29
C VAL A 102 13.60 41.30 19.24
N MET A 103 14.87 40.98 19.48
CA MET A 103 15.37 39.64 19.64
C MET A 103 15.93 39.51 21.06
N LEU A 104 15.25 38.73 21.90
CA LEU A 104 15.64 38.47 23.27
C LEU A 104 16.19 37.05 23.40
N VAL A 105 17.34 36.89 24.04
CA VAL A 105 17.90 35.58 24.40
C VAL A 105 18.23 35.54 25.89
N ASP A 106 17.57 34.64 26.59
CA ASP A 106 17.71 34.41 28.02
C ASP A 106 18.56 33.17 28.26
N ILE A 107 19.77 33.38 28.77
CA ILE A 107 20.71 32.33 29.11
C ILE A 107 20.40 31.82 30.51
N GLN A 108 20.23 30.49 30.62
CA GLN A 108 19.91 29.88 31.90
C GLN A 108 21.13 29.95 32.85
N PRO A 109 20.96 30.44 34.09
CA PRO A 109 22.05 30.55 35.05
C PRO A 109 22.75 29.20 35.30
N GLY A 110 24.09 29.19 35.30
CA GLY A 110 24.89 28.01 35.63
C GLY A 110 25.11 26.99 34.51
N THR A 111 24.66 27.26 33.27
CA THR A 111 24.76 26.32 32.13
C THR A 111 25.95 26.59 31.18
N ASN A 112 27.02 27.24 31.66
CA ASN A 112 28.18 27.64 30.83
C ASN A 112 27.81 28.40 29.54
N ASN A 113 26.69 29.16 29.58
CA ASN A 113 26.16 29.93 28.44
C ASN A 113 25.69 29.10 27.23
N GLN A 114 25.38 27.81 27.43
CA GLN A 114 25.01 26.90 26.32
C GLN A 114 23.51 26.61 26.21
N HIS A 115 22.72 26.90 27.24
CA HIS A 115 21.28 26.64 27.24
C HIS A 115 20.52 27.90 27.58
N GLY A 116 19.59 28.27 26.70
CA GLY A 116 18.77 29.46 26.87
C GLY A 116 17.46 29.37 26.09
N SER A 117 16.48 30.16 26.53
CA SER A 117 15.28 30.42 25.75
C SER A 117 15.50 31.69 24.92
N ALA A 118 14.70 31.87 23.89
CA ALA A 118 14.76 33.06 23.05
C ALA A 118 13.36 33.45 22.61
N ALA A 119 13.19 34.71 22.24
CA ALA A 119 11.97 35.26 21.68
C ALA A 119 12.30 36.21 20.53
N LEU A 120 11.45 36.16 19.49
CA LEU A 120 11.44 37.12 18.39
C LEU A 120 10.11 37.85 18.44
N TYR A 121 10.16 39.17 18.56
CA TYR A 121 8.98 40.01 18.61
C TYR A 121 9.12 41.13 17.58
N ALA A 122 8.13 41.28 16.71
CA ALA A 122 8.07 42.33 15.71
C ALA A 122 6.90 43.27 16.01
N GLY A 123 7.10 44.57 15.84
CA GLY A 123 6.05 45.56 16.02
C GLY A 123 4.86 45.30 15.09
N HIS A 124 3.70 45.87 15.42
CA HIS A 124 2.44 45.58 14.72
C HIS A 124 2.51 45.82 13.21
N ARG A 125 3.19 46.90 12.77
CA ARG A 125 3.31 47.24 11.35
C ARG A 125 4.19 46.25 10.59
N LEU A 126 5.23 45.77 11.26
CA LEU A 126 6.17 44.81 10.71
C LEU A 126 5.54 43.41 10.64
N SER A 127 4.80 43.02 11.69
CA SER A 127 4.07 41.76 11.79
C SER A 127 2.78 41.68 10.96
N ALA A 128 2.17 42.80 10.61
CA ALA A 128 1.09 42.85 9.63
C ALA A 128 1.59 42.82 8.17
N GLY A 129 2.89 43.03 7.95
CA GLY A 129 3.48 43.25 6.64
C GLY A 129 4.56 42.24 6.29
N ARG A 130 5.82 42.66 6.35
CA ARG A 130 6.97 41.94 5.79
C ARG A 130 7.45 40.77 6.64
N LEU A 131 7.17 40.76 7.94
CA LEU A 131 7.57 39.69 8.87
C LEU A 131 6.35 39.20 9.67
N PRO A 132 5.39 38.52 9.04
CA PRO A 132 4.21 38.02 9.73
C PRO A 132 4.58 37.03 10.85
N GLN A 133 3.68 36.84 11.81
CA GLN A 133 3.92 35.96 12.96
C GLN A 133 4.34 34.55 12.54
N THR A 134 3.77 34.02 11.45
CA THR A 134 4.15 32.72 10.88
C THR A 134 5.62 32.67 10.44
N GLU A 135 6.14 33.80 9.98
CA GLU A 135 7.53 33.92 9.55
C GLU A 135 8.48 34.04 10.73
N LEU A 136 8.12 34.81 11.75
CA LEU A 136 8.87 34.86 13.02
C LEU A 136 8.96 33.48 13.66
N SER A 137 7.86 32.71 13.68
CA SER A 137 7.89 31.32 14.13
C SER A 137 8.79 30.45 13.26
N ARG A 138 8.76 30.62 11.93
CA ARG A 138 9.66 29.88 11.01
C ARG A 138 11.13 30.17 11.32
N LEU A 139 11.49 31.44 11.49
CA LEU A 139 12.85 31.89 11.81
C LEU A 139 13.30 31.34 13.16
N TYR A 140 12.43 31.40 14.16
CA TYR A 140 12.67 30.80 15.48
C TYR A 140 12.91 29.29 15.38
N ASP A 141 11.95 28.53 14.86
CA ASP A 141 11.95 27.06 14.89
C ASP A 141 13.02 26.45 13.98
N ASN A 142 13.24 27.03 12.80
CA ASN A 142 14.09 26.40 11.78
C ASN A 142 15.52 26.95 11.74
N ILE A 143 15.75 28.17 12.24
CA ILE A 143 17.08 28.81 12.17
C ILE A 143 17.67 28.99 13.55
N MET A 144 16.94 29.66 14.45
CA MET A 144 17.47 30.06 15.74
C MET A 144 17.57 28.89 16.73
N SER A 145 16.46 28.17 16.94
CA SER A 145 16.35 27.10 17.94
C SER A 145 17.38 25.96 17.73
N PRO A 146 17.59 25.40 16.53
CA PRO A 146 18.57 24.32 16.33
C PRO A 146 20.00 24.74 16.68
N ARG A 147 20.35 26.01 16.43
CA ARG A 147 21.69 26.55 16.72
C ARG A 147 21.87 26.84 18.21
N LEU A 148 20.85 27.38 18.86
CA LEU A 148 20.83 27.55 20.31
C LEU A 148 20.98 26.19 21.03
N LEU A 149 20.29 25.15 20.55
CA LEU A 149 20.43 23.79 21.10
C LEU A 149 21.84 23.21 20.92
N SER A 150 22.55 23.61 19.86
CA SER A 150 23.96 23.24 19.65
C SER A 150 24.98 24.09 20.44
N GLY A 151 24.51 25.07 21.23
CA GLY A 151 25.38 26.02 21.94
C GLY A 151 26.01 27.10 21.06
N ASP A 152 25.57 27.26 19.81
CA ASP A 152 26.06 28.28 18.87
C ASP A 152 25.20 29.56 18.94
N LEU A 153 25.33 30.30 20.04
CA LEU A 153 24.57 31.53 20.26
C LEU A 153 24.84 32.58 19.16
N SER A 154 26.12 32.82 18.84
CA SER A 154 26.50 33.82 17.83
C SER A 154 25.98 33.47 16.44
N GLY A 155 26.03 32.20 16.06
CA GLY A 155 25.51 31.73 14.78
C GLY A 155 23.98 31.76 14.75
N ALA A 156 23.31 31.49 15.88
CA ALA A 156 21.85 31.63 15.98
C ALA A 156 21.41 33.07 15.71
N LEU A 157 22.02 34.05 16.38
CA LEU A 157 21.70 35.47 16.23
C LEU A 157 22.01 35.96 14.81
N THR A 158 23.22 35.71 14.30
CA THR A 158 23.64 36.19 12.97
C THR A 158 22.84 35.55 11.84
N ALA A 159 22.55 34.24 11.90
CA ALA A 159 21.74 33.58 10.87
C ALA A 159 20.29 34.06 10.88
N THR A 160 19.74 34.33 12.06
CA THR A 160 18.36 34.84 12.19
C THR A 160 18.28 36.27 11.65
N LEU A 161 19.20 37.16 12.02
CA LEU A 161 19.25 38.53 11.50
C LEU A 161 19.48 38.58 9.99
N ALA A 162 20.34 37.72 9.46
CA ALA A 162 20.57 37.62 8.01
C ALA A 162 19.31 37.16 7.27
N ALA A 163 18.56 36.21 7.83
CA ALA A 163 17.30 35.74 7.25
C ALA A 163 16.20 36.82 7.32
N VAL A 164 16.09 37.53 8.45
CA VAL A 164 15.21 38.71 8.58
C VAL A 164 15.54 39.76 7.53
N HIS A 165 16.83 40.07 7.35
CA HIS A 165 17.27 41.05 6.34
C HIS A 165 16.85 40.62 4.93
N GLU A 166 17.04 39.35 4.59
CA GLU A 166 16.60 38.81 3.30
C GLU A 166 15.08 38.87 3.14
N ASP A 167 14.31 38.50 4.16
CA ASP A 167 12.84 38.56 4.14
C ASP A 167 12.32 40.00 3.99
N LEU A 168 13.04 40.99 4.53
CA LEU A 168 12.70 42.41 4.36
C LEU A 168 12.95 42.93 2.94
N LEU A 169 13.94 42.38 2.23
CA LEU A 169 14.29 42.77 0.87
C LEU A 169 13.47 42.02 -0.18
N SER A 170 13.36 40.70 -0.02
CA SER A 170 12.81 39.77 -1.01
C SER A 170 11.39 39.30 -0.69
N GLY A 171 10.91 39.56 0.53
CA GLY A 171 9.67 38.99 1.07
C GLY A 171 9.88 37.57 1.62
N PRO A 172 8.96 37.09 2.48
CA PRO A 172 9.07 35.76 3.07
C PRO A 172 8.99 34.66 1.99
N PRO A 173 9.76 33.56 2.14
CA PRO A 173 9.74 32.46 1.18
C PRO A 173 8.33 31.87 1.06
N ALA A 174 7.85 31.70 -0.17
CA ALA A 174 6.53 31.14 -0.41
C ALA A 174 6.36 29.78 0.29
N PRO A 175 5.21 29.51 0.93
CA PRO A 175 4.97 28.21 1.54
C PRO A 175 5.12 27.12 0.48
N THR A 176 5.91 26.10 0.79
CA THR A 176 6.11 24.98 -0.13
C THR A 176 4.77 24.32 -0.45
N LEU A 177 4.58 23.88 -1.70
CA LEU A 177 3.36 23.17 -2.15
C LEU A 177 2.95 22.06 -1.18
N ALA A 178 3.91 21.36 -0.57
CA ALA A 178 3.69 20.32 0.43
C ALA A 178 2.93 20.83 1.67
N ARG A 179 3.25 22.01 2.21
CA ARG A 179 2.53 22.60 3.35
C ARG A 179 1.13 23.07 2.97
N GLY A 180 0.97 23.65 1.78
CA GLY A 180 -0.35 24.07 1.28
C GLY A 180 -1.31 22.88 1.10
N VAL A 181 -0.80 21.76 0.55
CA VAL A 181 -1.57 20.51 0.44
C VAL A 181 -1.85 19.91 1.81
N ALA A 182 -0.88 19.87 2.73
CA ALA A 182 -1.09 19.33 4.07
C ALA A 182 -2.17 20.10 4.85
N ALA A 183 -2.18 21.44 4.78
CA ALA A 183 -3.21 22.26 5.43
C ALA A 183 -4.60 22.06 4.79
N ALA A 184 -4.69 21.95 3.46
CA ALA A 184 -5.96 21.68 2.78
C ALA A 184 -6.48 20.27 3.07
N VAL A 185 -5.60 19.27 3.17
CA VAL A 185 -5.94 17.88 3.53
C VAL A 185 -6.37 17.77 4.99
N ALA A 186 -5.73 18.50 5.90
CA ALA A 186 -6.11 18.56 7.32
C ALA A 186 -7.46 19.28 7.55
N ALA A 187 -7.85 20.19 6.66
CA ALA A 187 -9.13 20.89 6.72
C ALA A 187 -10.32 20.03 6.25
N VAL A 188 -10.08 18.98 5.47
CA VAL A 188 -11.11 18.01 5.10
C VAL A 188 -11.20 16.97 6.22
N PRO A 189 -12.37 16.75 6.85
CA PRO A 189 -12.53 15.69 7.83
C PRO A 189 -12.49 14.34 7.10
N LEU A 190 -11.29 13.83 6.84
CA LEU A 190 -11.03 12.57 6.14
C LEU A 190 -11.79 11.39 6.77
N ASN A 191 -12.03 11.45 8.08
CA ASN A 191 -12.90 10.53 8.80
C ASN A 191 -14.31 10.41 8.20
N ILE A 192 -14.91 11.53 7.74
CA ILE A 192 -16.22 11.52 7.09
C ILE A 192 -16.13 10.85 5.72
N ALA A 193 -15.08 11.14 4.94
CA ALA A 193 -14.86 10.49 3.65
C ALA A 193 -14.69 8.96 3.80
N ALA A 194 -13.89 8.53 4.78
CA ALA A 194 -13.72 7.12 5.12
C ALA A 194 -15.04 6.45 5.53
N LEU A 195 -15.85 7.14 6.34
CA LEU A 195 -17.16 6.64 6.77
C LEU A 195 -18.15 6.51 5.61
N VAL A 196 -18.25 7.53 4.75
CA VAL A 196 -19.09 7.49 3.54
C VAL A 196 -18.65 6.35 2.62
N LEU A 197 -17.34 6.18 2.44
CA LEU A 197 -16.79 5.09 1.63
C LEU A 197 -17.16 3.71 2.20
N LEU A 198 -17.05 3.52 3.52
CA LEU A 198 -17.50 2.29 4.17
C LEU A 198 -18.99 2.03 3.93
N ILE A 199 -19.85 3.04 4.08
CA ILE A 199 -21.30 2.91 3.83
C ILE A 199 -21.56 2.48 2.38
N VAL A 200 -20.85 3.07 1.41
CA VAL A 200 -20.97 2.72 -0.01
C VAL A 200 -20.51 1.27 -0.25
N VAL A 201 -19.37 0.88 0.31
CA VAL A 201 -18.82 -0.50 0.20
C VAL A 201 -19.80 -1.50 0.80
N VAL A 202 -20.29 -1.27 2.02
CA VAL A 202 -21.23 -2.15 2.70
C VAL A 202 -22.56 -2.22 1.94
N GLY A 203 -23.10 -1.09 1.48
CA GLY A 203 -24.31 -1.04 0.69
C GLY A 203 -24.20 -1.83 -0.62
N ARG A 204 -23.05 -1.71 -1.31
CA ARG A 204 -22.75 -2.49 -2.52
C ARG A 204 -22.55 -3.96 -2.23
N ALA A 205 -21.78 -4.30 -1.21
CA ALA A 205 -21.56 -5.67 -0.77
C ALA A 205 -22.88 -6.36 -0.42
N ARG A 206 -23.75 -5.68 0.34
CA ARG A 206 -25.10 -6.16 0.67
C ARG A 206 -25.93 -6.38 -0.59
N ARG A 207 -25.89 -5.46 -1.56
CA ARG A 207 -26.62 -5.61 -2.84
C ARG A 207 -26.15 -6.83 -3.64
N VAL A 208 -24.83 -7.03 -3.73
CA VAL A 208 -24.23 -8.21 -4.39
C VAL A 208 -24.64 -9.48 -3.66
N TRP A 209 -24.57 -9.48 -2.33
CA TRP A 209 -24.97 -10.62 -1.51
C TRP A 209 -26.46 -10.96 -1.66
N LEU A 210 -27.35 -9.96 -1.71
CA LEU A 210 -28.79 -10.15 -1.93
C LEU A 210 -29.13 -10.63 -3.34
N ARG A 211 -28.34 -10.22 -4.35
CA ARG A 211 -28.49 -10.67 -5.75
C ARG A 211 -27.92 -12.05 -6.01
N ARG A 212 -27.12 -12.56 -5.08
CA ARG A 212 -26.59 -13.92 -5.12
C ARG A 212 -27.75 -14.87 -4.86
N ASN A 213 -28.60 -15.05 -5.86
CA ASN A 213 -29.67 -16.04 -5.89
C ASN A 213 -29.02 -17.39 -5.59
N ARG A 214 -29.16 -17.85 -4.35
CA ARG A 214 -28.74 -19.19 -3.95
C ARG A 214 -29.75 -20.15 -4.56
N VAL A 215 -29.58 -20.49 -5.83
CA VAL A 215 -30.05 -21.81 -6.27
C VAL A 215 -29.14 -22.80 -5.56
N ALA A 216 -29.49 -23.12 -4.31
CA ALA A 216 -28.87 -24.20 -3.57
C ALA A 216 -29.37 -25.49 -4.22
N ALA A 217 -28.74 -25.89 -5.33
CA ALA A 217 -28.93 -27.23 -5.82
C ALA A 217 -28.53 -28.19 -4.68
N PRO A 218 -29.37 -29.18 -4.35
CA PRO A 218 -29.06 -30.13 -3.28
C PRO A 218 -27.75 -30.83 -3.60
N VAL A 219 -26.85 -30.87 -2.61
CA VAL A 219 -25.56 -31.56 -2.73
C VAL A 219 -25.79 -33.00 -2.31
N THR A 220 -25.83 -33.91 -3.28
CA THR A 220 -25.86 -35.36 -3.04
C THR A 220 -24.45 -35.91 -3.15
N GLU A 221 -23.98 -36.59 -2.11
CA GLU A 221 -22.67 -37.23 -2.12
C GLU A 221 -22.64 -38.37 -3.15
N THR A 222 -21.62 -38.37 -4.00
CA THR A 222 -21.39 -39.42 -5.01
C THR A 222 -19.91 -39.70 -5.13
N THR A 223 -19.52 -40.93 -5.42
CA THR A 223 -18.14 -41.32 -5.73
C THR A 223 -17.89 -41.44 -7.22
N GLU A 224 -18.92 -41.20 -8.05
CA GLU A 224 -18.81 -41.17 -9.50
C GLU A 224 -18.86 -39.71 -10.01
N PRO A 225 -18.02 -39.35 -11.00
CA PRO A 225 -18.05 -38.03 -11.59
C PRO A 225 -19.45 -37.72 -12.15
N PRO A 226 -20.03 -36.54 -11.85
CA PRO A 226 -21.37 -36.19 -12.29
C PRO A 226 -21.50 -36.04 -13.82
N THR A 227 -20.41 -35.71 -14.50
CA THR A 227 -20.31 -35.52 -15.94
C THR A 227 -18.93 -35.94 -16.42
N ASP A 228 -18.78 -36.24 -17.72
CA ASP A 228 -17.51 -36.55 -18.37
C ASP A 228 -16.73 -35.27 -18.76
N ASP A 229 -16.94 -34.17 -18.03
CA ASP A 229 -16.24 -32.92 -18.26
C ASP A 229 -14.77 -33.05 -17.81
N GLU A 230 -13.89 -32.34 -18.52
CA GLU A 230 -12.48 -32.34 -18.20
C GLU A 230 -12.24 -31.78 -16.78
N PRO A 231 -11.25 -32.31 -16.02
CA PRO A 231 -11.00 -31.89 -14.64
C PRO A 231 -10.80 -30.38 -14.47
N ALA A 232 -10.19 -29.71 -15.45
CA ALA A 232 -10.01 -28.26 -15.42
C ALA A 232 -11.34 -27.49 -15.42
N ILE A 233 -12.35 -27.98 -16.15
CA ILE A 233 -13.71 -27.41 -16.17
C ILE A 233 -14.39 -27.66 -14.83
N ALA A 234 -14.34 -28.90 -14.34
CA ALA A 234 -14.89 -29.29 -13.04
C ALA A 234 -14.37 -28.38 -11.92
N GLY A 235 -13.05 -28.23 -11.81
CA GLY A 235 -12.41 -27.40 -10.79
C GLY A 235 -12.69 -25.90 -10.96
N ALA A 236 -12.70 -25.38 -12.19
CA ALA A 236 -13.00 -23.98 -12.44
C ALA A 236 -14.46 -23.63 -12.10
N VAL A 237 -15.41 -24.50 -12.44
CA VAL A 237 -16.83 -24.32 -12.13
C VAL A 237 -17.06 -24.47 -10.63
N TRP A 238 -16.51 -25.51 -10.00
CA TRP A 238 -16.61 -25.71 -8.55
C TRP A 238 -16.06 -24.52 -7.76
N ASN A 239 -14.87 -24.04 -8.10
CA ASN A 239 -14.22 -22.94 -7.40
C ASN A 239 -14.78 -21.55 -7.81
N GLY A 240 -15.57 -21.48 -8.90
CA GLY A 240 -16.12 -20.23 -9.45
C GLY A 240 -15.09 -19.33 -10.15
N HIS A 241 -13.82 -19.74 -10.17
CA HIS A 241 -12.74 -19.13 -10.93
C HIS A 241 -11.62 -20.16 -11.19
N PRO A 242 -10.85 -20.02 -12.29
CA PRO A 242 -9.70 -20.89 -12.53
C PRO A 242 -8.61 -20.70 -11.48
N THR A 243 -8.03 -21.79 -11.00
CA THR A 243 -6.88 -21.81 -10.07
C THR A 243 -5.63 -22.36 -10.75
N ARG A 244 -4.46 -22.09 -10.19
CA ARG A 244 -3.19 -22.60 -10.74
C ARG A 244 -3.08 -24.13 -10.69
N SER A 245 -3.76 -24.78 -9.74
CA SER A 245 -3.78 -26.24 -9.65
C SER A 245 -4.50 -26.91 -10.84
N LEU A 246 -5.37 -26.18 -11.56
CA LEU A 246 -6.02 -26.71 -12.76
C LEU A 246 -5.03 -27.04 -13.88
N VAL A 247 -3.89 -26.35 -13.93
CA VAL A 247 -2.82 -26.70 -14.89
C VAL A 247 -2.24 -28.06 -14.53
N LEU A 248 -2.00 -28.34 -13.25
CA LEU A 248 -1.52 -29.65 -12.79
C LEU A 248 -2.58 -30.74 -13.02
N ALA A 249 -3.86 -30.46 -12.72
CA ALA A 249 -4.96 -31.36 -13.02
C ALA A 249 -5.03 -31.69 -14.53
N THR A 250 -4.80 -30.70 -15.38
CA THR A 250 -4.72 -30.87 -16.84
C THR A 250 -3.56 -31.78 -17.23
N VAL A 251 -2.38 -31.62 -16.62
CA VAL A 251 -1.22 -32.48 -16.89
C VAL A 251 -1.54 -33.93 -16.56
N PHE A 252 -2.13 -34.21 -15.40
CA PHE A 252 -2.50 -35.57 -15.02
C PHE A 252 -3.64 -36.15 -15.86
N ASP A 253 -4.60 -35.32 -16.29
CA ASP A 253 -5.66 -35.77 -17.19
C ASP A 253 -5.14 -36.08 -18.62
N LEU A 254 -4.18 -35.30 -19.11
CA LEU A 254 -3.45 -35.61 -20.34
C LEU A 254 -2.63 -36.89 -20.19
N ALA A 255 -2.02 -37.13 -19.01
CA ALA A 255 -1.30 -38.35 -18.70
C ALA A 255 -2.22 -39.58 -18.78
N ARG A 256 -3.37 -39.51 -18.10
CA ARG A 256 -4.42 -40.54 -18.09
C ARG A 256 -4.93 -40.86 -19.50
N ARG A 257 -5.03 -39.85 -20.38
CA ARG A 257 -5.40 -40.00 -21.80
C ARG A 257 -4.27 -40.53 -22.69
N GLY A 258 -3.08 -40.76 -22.14
CA GLY A 258 -1.91 -41.26 -22.86
C GLY A 258 -1.16 -40.20 -23.68
N ALA A 259 -1.40 -38.91 -23.43
CA ALA A 259 -0.69 -37.83 -24.10
C ALA A 259 0.75 -37.69 -23.59
N LEU A 260 0.98 -38.02 -22.31
CA LEU A 260 2.28 -37.95 -21.64
C LEU A 260 2.44 -39.09 -20.64
N THR A 261 3.69 -39.46 -20.37
CA THR A 261 4.05 -40.46 -19.35
C THR A 261 5.00 -39.86 -18.34
N ILE A 262 5.02 -40.42 -17.13
CA ILE A 262 5.96 -40.07 -16.07
C ILE A 262 6.91 -41.25 -15.91
N GLU A 263 8.20 -40.99 -16.04
CA GLU A 263 9.27 -41.97 -15.89
C GLU A 263 10.10 -41.61 -14.66
N SER A 264 10.43 -42.62 -13.85
CA SER A 264 11.39 -42.47 -12.77
C SER A 264 12.81 -42.63 -13.33
N THR A 265 13.65 -41.62 -13.17
CA THR A 265 15.07 -41.68 -13.57
C THR A 265 15.94 -42.28 -12.46
N ASP A 266 15.53 -42.09 -11.20
CA ASP A 266 16.14 -42.62 -9.97
C ASP A 266 15.11 -42.53 -8.83
N HIS A 267 15.39 -43.08 -7.66
CA HIS A 267 14.53 -43.15 -6.46
C HIS A 267 13.86 -41.83 -6.02
N LYS A 268 14.32 -40.67 -6.51
CA LYS A 268 13.81 -39.33 -6.14
C LYS A 268 13.57 -38.39 -7.32
N HIS A 269 13.82 -38.83 -8.55
CA HIS A 269 13.81 -37.96 -9.72
C HIS A 269 12.87 -38.49 -10.78
N TYR A 270 11.88 -37.66 -11.13
CA TYR A 270 10.89 -37.97 -12.16
C TYR A 270 11.08 -37.05 -13.36
N VAL A 271 10.82 -37.60 -14.54
CA VAL A 271 10.76 -36.87 -15.80
C VAL A 271 9.42 -37.13 -16.47
N VAL A 272 8.85 -36.09 -17.06
CA VAL A 272 7.64 -36.19 -17.87
C VAL A 272 8.05 -36.34 -19.34
N ARG A 273 7.60 -37.38 -20.02
CA ARG A 273 7.82 -37.60 -21.45
C ARG A 273 6.54 -37.28 -22.22
N LEU A 274 6.67 -36.52 -23.30
CA LEU A 274 5.56 -36.25 -24.22
C LEU A 274 5.42 -37.41 -25.21
N VAL A 275 4.19 -37.88 -25.43
CA VAL A 275 3.88 -39.06 -26.24
C VAL A 275 3.02 -38.70 -27.45
N ASP A 276 1.85 -38.10 -27.24
CA ASP A 276 0.87 -37.85 -28.31
C ASP A 276 0.15 -36.50 -28.11
N GLU A 277 0.48 -35.53 -28.96
CA GLU A 277 -0.15 -34.20 -28.95
C GLU A 277 -1.63 -34.25 -29.34
N SER A 278 -2.03 -35.23 -30.15
CA SER A 278 -3.40 -35.29 -30.69
C SER A 278 -4.46 -35.44 -29.60
N LYS A 279 -4.07 -35.92 -28.42
CA LYS A 279 -4.91 -36.07 -27.22
C LYS A 279 -5.25 -34.75 -26.53
N ALA A 280 -4.53 -33.65 -26.82
CA ALA A 280 -4.83 -32.31 -26.35
C ALA A 280 -5.84 -31.62 -27.28
N HIS A 281 -7.12 -31.89 -27.04
CA HIS A 281 -8.22 -31.45 -27.91
C HIS A 281 -8.61 -30.00 -27.62
N ALA A 282 -8.67 -29.60 -26.35
CA ALA A 282 -9.20 -28.30 -25.98
C ALA A 282 -8.15 -27.17 -26.17
N PRO A 283 -8.56 -25.94 -26.51
CA PRO A 283 -7.63 -24.83 -26.72
C PRO A 283 -6.73 -24.54 -25.52
N TRP A 284 -7.25 -24.66 -24.30
CA TRP A 284 -6.49 -24.45 -23.07
C TRP A 284 -5.53 -25.62 -22.75
N GLU A 285 -5.84 -26.85 -23.17
CA GLU A 285 -4.94 -28.01 -23.08
C GLU A 285 -3.73 -27.83 -23.99
N ARG A 286 -3.95 -27.36 -25.23
CA ARG A 286 -2.86 -27.05 -26.16
C ARG A 286 -1.91 -26.02 -25.61
N VAL A 287 -2.40 -25.04 -24.85
CA VAL A 287 -1.52 -24.08 -24.16
C VAL A 287 -0.62 -24.80 -23.14
N VAL A 288 -1.14 -25.77 -22.38
CA VAL A 288 -0.33 -26.57 -21.45
C VAL A 288 0.67 -27.42 -22.22
N TRP A 289 0.23 -28.11 -23.28
CA TRP A 289 1.05 -28.95 -24.14
C TRP A 289 2.22 -28.19 -24.74
N LEU A 290 1.96 -27.07 -25.42
CA LEU A 290 3.00 -26.24 -26.03
C LEU A 290 4.04 -25.78 -25.00
N ARG A 291 3.62 -25.49 -23.76
CA ARG A 291 4.56 -25.11 -22.70
C ARG A 291 5.36 -26.27 -22.14
N LEU A 292 4.79 -27.48 -22.11
CA LEU A 292 5.54 -28.69 -21.80
C LEU A 292 6.56 -28.97 -22.92
N ALA A 293 6.16 -28.85 -24.18
CA ALA A 293 7.02 -29.01 -25.34
C ALA A 293 8.18 -27.99 -25.34
N ASP A 294 7.91 -26.71 -25.09
CA ASP A 294 8.93 -25.67 -24.93
C ASP A 294 9.93 -25.98 -23.80
N ALA A 295 9.46 -26.62 -22.71
CA ALA A 295 10.28 -26.98 -21.55
C ALA A 295 11.06 -28.30 -21.73
N SER A 296 10.68 -29.09 -22.74
CA SER A 296 11.28 -30.39 -23.04
C SER A 296 12.72 -30.26 -23.53
N ARG A 297 13.52 -31.28 -23.24
CA ARG A 297 14.87 -31.45 -23.79
C ARG A 297 14.78 -32.06 -25.20
N GLN A 298 15.92 -32.14 -25.89
CA GLN A 298 16.00 -32.74 -27.24
C GLN A 298 15.51 -34.20 -27.29
N ASP A 299 15.47 -34.90 -26.15
CA ASP A 299 14.97 -36.27 -26.00
C ASP A 299 13.46 -36.36 -25.71
N GLY A 300 12.74 -35.22 -25.69
CA GLY A 300 11.31 -35.16 -25.39
C GLY A 300 10.96 -35.30 -23.90
N THR A 301 11.95 -35.26 -23.00
CA THR A 301 11.75 -35.38 -21.55
C THR A 301 11.80 -34.02 -20.84
N ILE A 302 11.03 -33.88 -19.77
CA ILE A 302 10.89 -32.66 -18.98
C ILE A 302 11.19 -33.00 -17.52
N PRO A 303 12.28 -32.48 -16.93
CA PRO A 303 12.55 -32.69 -15.51
C PRO A 303 11.51 -31.98 -14.65
N THR A 304 11.07 -32.60 -13.54
CA THR A 304 10.07 -32.03 -12.62
C THR A 304 10.43 -30.63 -12.11
N SER A 305 11.72 -30.32 -11.96
CA SER A 305 12.20 -28.99 -11.57
C SER A 305 11.82 -27.87 -12.56
N ARG A 306 11.54 -28.20 -13.83
CA ARG A 306 11.06 -27.24 -14.83
C ARG A 306 9.55 -27.09 -14.86
N LEU A 307 8.78 -28.00 -14.25
CA LEU A 307 7.32 -27.94 -14.22
C LEU A 307 6.79 -26.70 -13.49
N GLY A 308 7.50 -26.20 -12.48
CA GLY A 308 7.15 -24.93 -11.83
C GLY A 308 7.08 -23.73 -12.81
N GLY A 309 7.76 -23.80 -13.95
CA GLY A 309 7.65 -22.83 -15.04
C GLY A 309 6.25 -22.73 -15.66
N LEU A 310 5.47 -23.81 -15.66
CA LEU A 310 4.11 -23.84 -16.21
C LEU A 310 3.19 -22.85 -15.47
N ARG A 311 3.40 -22.64 -14.17
CA ARG A 311 2.62 -21.69 -13.36
C ARG A 311 2.80 -20.24 -13.79
N ARG A 312 3.96 -19.87 -14.35
CA ARG A 312 4.20 -18.50 -14.84
C ARG A 312 3.32 -18.17 -16.05
N ASN A 313 2.95 -19.16 -16.84
CA ASN A 313 2.08 -19.00 -18.01
C ASN A 313 0.60 -19.23 -17.72
N PHE A 314 0.21 -19.28 -16.44
CA PHE A 314 -1.18 -19.47 -16.02
C PHE A 314 -2.14 -18.45 -16.64
N ALA A 315 -1.68 -17.24 -16.96
CA ALA A 315 -2.53 -16.22 -17.58
C ALA A 315 -3.11 -16.67 -18.94
N ALA A 316 -2.28 -17.28 -19.81
CA ALA A 316 -2.72 -17.74 -21.14
C ALA A 316 -3.71 -18.91 -21.03
N PHE A 317 -3.39 -19.91 -20.20
CA PHE A 317 -4.29 -21.02 -19.87
C PHE A 317 -5.63 -20.51 -19.34
N ARG A 318 -5.58 -19.61 -18.34
CA ARG A 318 -6.76 -19.02 -17.71
C ARG A 318 -7.63 -18.29 -18.71
N THR A 319 -7.05 -17.51 -19.63
CA THR A 319 -7.81 -16.79 -20.65
C THR A 319 -8.57 -17.75 -21.56
N GLN A 320 -7.90 -18.79 -22.08
CA GLN A 320 -8.54 -19.77 -22.96
C GLN A 320 -9.63 -20.57 -22.23
N LEU A 321 -9.38 -20.99 -21.00
CA LEU A 321 -10.36 -21.72 -20.19
C LEU A 321 -11.58 -20.85 -19.85
N ILE A 322 -11.40 -19.57 -19.54
CA ILE A 322 -12.53 -18.65 -19.31
C ILE A 322 -13.37 -18.47 -20.58
N THR A 323 -12.73 -18.37 -21.75
CA THR A 323 -13.44 -18.27 -23.03
C THR A 323 -14.30 -19.51 -23.26
N ASP A 324 -13.74 -20.71 -23.13
CA ASP A 324 -14.48 -21.97 -23.27
C ASP A 324 -15.65 -22.08 -22.26
N LEU A 325 -15.42 -21.71 -20.99
CA LEU A 325 -16.47 -21.71 -19.96
C LEU A 325 -17.60 -20.71 -20.26
N ARG A 326 -17.31 -19.59 -20.92
CA ARG A 326 -18.33 -18.62 -21.36
C ARG A 326 -19.09 -19.14 -22.57
N ASP A 327 -18.39 -19.73 -23.54
CA ASP A 327 -18.99 -20.32 -24.74
C ASP A 327 -19.94 -21.47 -24.39
N ARG A 328 -19.60 -22.25 -23.35
CA ARG A 328 -20.48 -23.29 -22.77
C ARG A 328 -21.61 -22.75 -21.90
N GLY A 329 -21.71 -21.43 -21.69
CA GLY A 329 -22.73 -20.81 -20.83
C GLY A 329 -22.59 -21.11 -19.33
N LEU A 330 -21.43 -21.61 -18.90
CA LEU A 330 -21.15 -21.93 -17.50
C LEU A 330 -20.70 -20.69 -16.71
N TYR A 331 -20.04 -19.74 -17.38
CA TYR A 331 -19.60 -18.47 -16.80
C TYR A 331 -20.37 -17.27 -17.38
N SER A 332 -20.73 -16.32 -16.53
CA SER A 332 -21.36 -15.07 -16.97
C SER A 332 -20.32 -14.11 -17.55
N ALA A 333 -20.68 -13.42 -18.63
CA ALA A 333 -19.85 -12.35 -19.20
C ALA A 333 -19.76 -11.13 -18.26
N ASP A 334 -20.76 -10.96 -17.39
CA ASP A 334 -20.91 -9.78 -16.55
C ASP A 334 -20.26 -9.89 -15.16
N ALA A 335 -19.84 -11.09 -14.70
CA ALA A 335 -19.25 -11.25 -13.36
C ALA A 335 -18.04 -10.34 -13.11
N ASP A 336 -17.20 -10.11 -14.12
CA ASP A 336 -16.07 -9.18 -13.99
C ASP A 336 -16.52 -7.71 -13.91
N ARG A 337 -17.61 -7.35 -14.60
CA ARG A 337 -18.21 -6.01 -14.51
C ARG A 337 -18.86 -5.77 -13.16
N GLU A 338 -19.44 -6.80 -12.54
CA GLU A 338 -20.03 -6.72 -11.21
C GLU A 338 -18.97 -6.60 -10.10
N ALA A 339 -17.83 -7.28 -10.24
CA ALA A 339 -16.73 -7.22 -9.28
C ALA A 339 -15.86 -5.95 -9.43
N ALA A 340 -15.76 -5.39 -10.63
CA ALA A 340 -14.96 -4.19 -10.93
C ALA A 340 -15.20 -3.00 -9.97
N PRO A 341 -16.44 -2.55 -9.68
CA PRO A 341 -16.66 -1.41 -8.79
C PRO A 341 -16.18 -1.68 -7.36
N LEU A 342 -16.34 -2.90 -6.83
CA LEU A 342 -15.84 -3.26 -5.50
C LEU A 342 -14.31 -3.26 -5.44
N ARG A 343 -13.65 -3.76 -6.50
CA ARG A 343 -12.17 -3.69 -6.61
C ARG A 343 -11.67 -2.24 -6.67
N TRP A 344 -12.35 -1.38 -7.45
CA TRP A 344 -12.04 0.05 -7.51
C TRP A 344 -12.23 0.73 -6.15
N LEU A 345 -13.36 0.46 -5.47
CA LEU A 345 -13.60 0.98 -4.12
C LEU A 345 -12.52 0.50 -3.14
N ALA A 346 -12.08 -0.76 -3.23
CA ALA A 346 -11.00 -1.27 -2.39
C ALA A 346 -9.66 -0.54 -2.61
N TRP A 347 -9.32 -0.23 -3.87
CA TRP A 347 -8.13 0.58 -4.19
C TRP A 347 -8.26 2.01 -3.69
N ILE A 348 -9.43 2.63 -3.83
CA ILE A 348 -9.71 3.98 -3.29
C ILE A 348 -9.57 3.98 -1.77
N SER A 349 -10.13 2.98 -1.08
CA SER A 349 -9.98 2.81 0.37
C SER A 349 -8.52 2.69 0.77
N MET A 350 -7.72 1.93 0.03
CA MET A 350 -6.29 1.77 0.32
C MET A 350 -5.49 3.05 0.06
N ALA A 351 -5.81 3.80 -0.99
CA ALA A 351 -5.22 5.12 -1.22
C ALA A 351 -5.56 6.10 -0.09
N LEU A 352 -6.80 6.05 0.42
CA LEU A 352 -7.23 6.88 1.55
C LEU A 352 -6.44 6.56 2.83
N VAL A 353 -6.18 5.27 3.10
CA VAL A 353 -5.31 4.85 4.22
C VAL A 353 -3.92 5.49 4.14
N VAL A 354 -3.32 5.54 2.94
CA VAL A 354 -1.99 6.14 2.74
C VAL A 354 -2.03 7.65 2.99
N VAL A 355 -3.07 8.34 2.52
CA VAL A 355 -3.26 9.77 2.74
C VAL A 355 -3.48 10.08 4.22
N ASP A 356 -4.33 9.31 4.90
CA ASP A 356 -4.59 9.48 6.33
C ASP A 356 -3.34 9.24 7.17
N ALA A 357 -2.56 8.22 6.84
CA ALA A 357 -1.29 7.93 7.51
C ALA A 357 -0.27 9.07 7.31
N ALA A 358 -0.15 9.62 6.10
CA ALA A 358 0.73 10.75 5.83
C ALA A 358 0.29 12.01 6.59
N ALA A 359 -1.02 12.30 6.61
CA ALA A 359 -1.58 13.42 7.36
C ALA A 359 -1.36 13.27 8.88
N ALA A 360 -1.51 12.06 9.42
CA ALA A 360 -1.24 11.76 10.83
C ALA A 360 0.22 12.01 11.21
N LEU A 361 1.16 11.59 10.35
CA LEU A 361 2.60 11.77 10.57
C LEU A 361 3.02 13.25 10.51
N ILE A 362 2.45 14.02 9.58
CA ILE A 362 2.80 15.44 9.41
C ILE A 362 2.11 16.31 10.48
N GLY A 363 0.86 16.02 10.80
CA GLY A 363 0.05 16.84 11.69
C GLY A 363 0.20 16.52 13.18
N HIS A 364 0.86 15.40 13.54
CA HIS A 364 0.87 14.86 14.91
C HIS A 364 -0.54 14.74 15.53
N GLN A 365 -1.55 14.50 14.68
CA GLN A 365 -2.95 14.55 15.06
C GLN A 365 -3.48 13.13 15.32
N ALA A 366 -3.71 12.81 16.60
CA ALA A 366 -4.23 11.50 17.02
C ALA A 366 -5.64 11.18 16.45
N TRP A 367 -6.40 12.20 16.03
CA TRP A 367 -7.75 12.02 15.49
C TRP A 367 -7.79 11.39 14.09
N ALA A 368 -6.65 11.22 13.41
CA ALA A 368 -6.55 10.52 12.14
C ALA A 368 -6.66 8.98 12.28
N LEU A 369 -6.39 8.42 13.47
CA LEU A 369 -6.41 6.96 13.70
C LEU A 369 -7.78 6.31 13.43
N PRO A 370 -8.92 6.87 13.86
CA PRO A 370 -10.23 6.36 13.48
C PRO A 370 -10.48 6.30 11.97
N GLY A 371 -10.03 7.30 11.21
CA GLY A 371 -10.14 7.35 9.74
C GLY A 371 -9.42 6.19 9.08
N ILE A 372 -8.15 5.97 9.49
CA ILE A 372 -7.32 4.85 9.03
C ILE A 372 -8.02 3.52 9.30
N ALA A 373 -8.55 3.31 10.52
CA ALA A 373 -9.20 2.06 10.89
C ALA A 373 -10.47 1.78 10.04
N VAL A 374 -11.27 2.81 9.79
CA VAL A 374 -12.48 2.73 8.94
C VAL A 374 -12.09 2.46 7.49
N ALA A 375 -11.11 3.17 6.95
CA ALA A 375 -10.64 2.99 5.58
C ALA A 375 -10.06 1.58 5.36
N CYS A 376 -9.23 1.07 6.29
CA CYS A 376 -8.72 -0.30 6.28
C CYS A 376 -9.87 -1.33 6.28
N THR A 377 -10.85 -1.16 7.15
CA THR A 377 -12.00 -2.06 7.24
C THR A 377 -12.79 -2.06 5.93
N SER A 378 -13.01 -0.88 5.33
CA SER A 378 -13.69 -0.78 4.03
C SER A 378 -12.92 -1.49 2.92
N ALA A 379 -11.58 -1.39 2.89
CA ALA A 379 -10.73 -2.08 1.92
C ALA A 379 -10.85 -3.61 2.06
N VAL A 380 -10.75 -4.12 3.29
CA VAL A 380 -10.85 -5.56 3.58
C VAL A 380 -12.22 -6.11 3.18
N VAL A 381 -13.31 -5.42 3.54
CA VAL A 381 -14.67 -5.81 3.16
C VAL A 381 -14.83 -5.80 1.64
N ALA A 382 -14.35 -4.75 0.96
CA ALA A 382 -14.45 -4.65 -0.49
C ALA A 382 -13.67 -5.77 -1.20
N PHE A 383 -12.43 -6.05 -0.79
CA PHE A 383 -11.63 -7.15 -1.35
C PHE A 383 -12.23 -8.52 -1.04
N GLY A 384 -12.65 -8.77 0.21
CA GLY A 384 -13.24 -10.04 0.61
C GLY A 384 -14.50 -10.34 -0.18
N VAL A 385 -15.42 -9.38 -0.27
CA VAL A 385 -16.66 -9.55 -1.04
C VAL A 385 -16.35 -9.73 -2.52
N ALA A 386 -15.48 -8.90 -3.10
CA ALA A 386 -15.07 -9.04 -4.50
C ALA A 386 -14.43 -10.39 -4.82
N ALA A 387 -13.69 -10.98 -3.87
CA ALA A 387 -13.11 -12.32 -4.00
C ALA A 387 -14.17 -13.42 -3.94
N THR A 388 -15.28 -13.20 -3.23
CA THR A 388 -16.36 -14.19 -3.16
C THR A 388 -17.29 -14.18 -4.37
N ILE A 389 -17.24 -13.18 -5.26
CA ILE A 389 -18.12 -13.13 -6.44
C ILE A 389 -17.73 -14.25 -7.40
N SER A 390 -18.56 -15.29 -7.43
CA SER A 390 -18.39 -16.40 -8.38
C SER A 390 -18.75 -15.93 -9.79
N ARG A 391 -18.04 -16.46 -10.78
CA ARG A 391 -18.31 -16.20 -12.20
C ARG A 391 -19.38 -17.11 -12.79
N ASN A 392 -19.88 -18.07 -12.01
CA ASN A 392 -20.82 -19.07 -12.51
C ASN A 392 -22.18 -18.44 -12.89
N THR A 393 -22.76 -18.92 -13.98
CA THR A 393 -24.19 -18.77 -14.27
C THR A 393 -25.02 -19.68 -13.37
N ASP A 394 -26.35 -19.60 -13.43
CA ASP A 394 -27.22 -20.54 -12.69
C ASP A 394 -26.94 -22.01 -13.08
N THR A 395 -26.70 -22.27 -14.37
CA THR A 395 -26.27 -23.59 -14.86
C THR A 395 -24.91 -24.00 -14.30
N GLY A 396 -23.94 -23.08 -14.30
CA GLY A 396 -22.63 -23.32 -13.70
C GLY A 396 -22.71 -23.57 -12.19
N ALA A 397 -23.60 -22.88 -11.47
CA ALA A 397 -23.81 -23.08 -10.04
C ALA A 397 -24.44 -24.44 -9.73
N ALA A 398 -25.40 -24.89 -10.54
CA ALA A 398 -25.97 -26.23 -10.43
C ALA A 398 -24.91 -27.32 -10.68
N LEU A 399 -24.07 -27.15 -11.71
CA LEU A 399 -22.96 -28.08 -11.98
C LEU A 399 -21.92 -28.06 -10.86
N ALA A 400 -21.58 -26.89 -10.31
CA ALA A 400 -20.67 -26.75 -9.16
C ALA A 400 -21.18 -27.51 -7.93
N ALA A 401 -22.49 -27.50 -7.66
CA ALA A 401 -23.09 -28.25 -6.56
C ALA A 401 -22.96 -29.78 -6.75
N ARG A 402 -23.07 -30.27 -7.99
CA ARG A 402 -22.85 -31.70 -8.32
C ARG A 402 -21.39 -32.09 -8.11
N TRP A 403 -20.44 -31.23 -8.53
CA TRP A 403 -19.01 -31.43 -8.27
C TRP A 403 -18.65 -31.36 -6.79
N GLU A 404 -19.32 -30.52 -6.00
CA GLU A 404 -19.18 -30.50 -4.54
C GLU A 404 -19.69 -31.82 -3.92
N GLY A 405 -20.76 -32.40 -4.45
CA GLY A 405 -21.25 -33.72 -4.06
C GLY A 405 -20.23 -34.81 -4.32
N PHE A 406 -19.59 -34.78 -5.50
CA PHE A 406 -18.50 -35.68 -5.85
C PHE A 406 -17.28 -35.51 -4.93
N ARG A 407 -16.86 -34.26 -4.68
CA ARG A 407 -15.76 -33.94 -3.75
C ARG A 407 -16.04 -34.53 -2.35
N ARG A 408 -17.24 -34.30 -1.82
CA ARG A 408 -17.64 -34.84 -0.50
C ARG A 408 -17.65 -36.35 -0.49
N GLY A 409 -18.16 -37.00 -1.54
CA GLY A 409 -18.15 -38.45 -1.66
C GLY A 409 -16.73 -39.02 -1.68
N LEU A 410 -15.79 -38.42 -2.42
CA LEU A 410 -14.38 -38.82 -2.42
C LEU A 410 -13.74 -38.67 -1.03
N VAL A 411 -13.95 -37.53 -0.37
CA VAL A 411 -13.42 -37.26 0.98
C VAL A 411 -14.00 -38.23 2.01
N ALA A 412 -15.32 -38.46 1.96
CA ALA A 412 -15.99 -39.40 2.85
C ALA A 412 -15.51 -40.84 2.63
N ALA A 413 -15.28 -41.24 1.38
CA ALA A 413 -14.71 -42.55 1.07
C ALA A 413 -13.24 -42.67 1.55
N ALA A 414 -12.46 -41.59 1.48
CA ALA A 414 -11.09 -41.58 1.95
C ALA A 414 -10.96 -41.77 3.46
N GLY A 415 -11.88 -41.17 4.23
CA GLY A 415 -11.92 -41.29 5.69
C GLY A 415 -12.40 -42.65 6.20
N LYS A 416 -13.01 -43.48 5.36
CA LYS A 416 -13.49 -44.80 5.77
C LYS A 416 -12.32 -45.81 5.84
N PRO A 417 -12.20 -46.57 6.95
CA PRO A 417 -11.23 -47.65 7.07
C PRO A 417 -11.61 -48.86 6.19
N ASP A 418 -12.85 -48.91 5.70
CA ASP A 418 -13.35 -49.99 4.86
C ASP A 418 -12.57 -50.10 3.55
N GLU A 419 -11.86 -51.22 3.41
CA GLU A 419 -11.03 -51.53 2.27
C GLU A 419 -11.84 -51.79 1.00
N GLN A 420 -13.10 -52.21 1.11
CA GLN A 420 -13.96 -52.46 -0.05
C GLN A 420 -14.35 -51.15 -0.75
N VAL A 421 -14.65 -50.11 0.03
CA VAL A 421 -14.92 -48.76 -0.50
C VAL A 421 -13.69 -48.19 -1.20
N ALA A 422 -12.49 -48.42 -0.64
CA ALA A 422 -11.23 -48.00 -1.26
C ALA A 422 -10.82 -48.86 -2.48
N ARG A 423 -11.43 -50.02 -2.70
CA ARG A 423 -11.27 -50.84 -3.92
C ARG A 423 -12.19 -50.42 -5.05
N ALA A 424 -13.39 -49.92 -4.72
CA ALA A 424 -14.36 -49.48 -5.72
C ALA A 424 -13.93 -48.17 -6.43
N ILE A 425 -13.06 -47.37 -5.80
CA ILE A 425 -12.59 -46.10 -6.37
C ILE A 425 -11.35 -46.32 -7.22
N ASP A 426 -11.47 -46.04 -8.52
CA ASP A 426 -10.33 -45.96 -9.43
C ASP A 426 -9.51 -44.69 -9.14
N VAL A 427 -8.35 -44.86 -8.53
CA VAL A 427 -7.46 -43.77 -8.13
C VAL A 427 -6.79 -43.10 -9.33
N GLU A 428 -6.48 -43.85 -10.39
CA GLU A 428 -5.95 -43.27 -11.62
C GLU A 428 -6.98 -42.35 -12.26
N HIS A 429 -8.23 -42.79 -12.29
CA HIS A 429 -9.32 -41.95 -12.75
C HIS A 429 -9.52 -40.76 -11.81
N CYS A 430 -9.61 -40.91 -10.50
CA CYS A 430 -10.01 -39.81 -9.61
C CYS A 430 -8.95 -38.72 -9.37
N LEU A 431 -7.66 -39.03 -9.52
CA LEU A 431 -6.56 -38.11 -9.16
C LEU A 431 -6.65 -36.74 -9.86
N PRO A 432 -6.80 -36.63 -11.20
CA PRO A 432 -6.97 -35.34 -11.86
C PRO A 432 -8.10 -34.48 -11.30
N TRP A 433 -9.27 -35.07 -11.00
CA TRP A 433 -10.40 -34.35 -10.43
C TRP A 433 -10.14 -33.95 -8.97
N ALA A 434 -9.46 -34.78 -8.18
CA ALA A 434 -9.09 -34.42 -6.81
C ALA A 434 -8.13 -33.21 -6.75
N ILE A 435 -7.20 -33.10 -7.71
CA ILE A 435 -6.34 -31.92 -7.89
C ILE A 435 -7.17 -30.70 -8.26
N ALA A 436 -8.11 -30.87 -9.20
CA ALA A 436 -8.96 -29.79 -9.67
C ALA A 436 -9.91 -29.25 -8.59
N LEU A 437 -10.45 -30.14 -7.76
CA LEU A 437 -11.35 -29.85 -6.64
C LEU A 437 -10.61 -29.55 -5.32
N ALA A 438 -9.28 -29.43 -5.38
CA ALA A 438 -8.41 -29.10 -4.25
C ALA A 438 -8.59 -29.99 -3.01
N CYS A 439 -8.89 -31.29 -3.19
CA CYS A 439 -9.08 -32.26 -2.11
C CYS A 439 -7.99 -33.35 -2.07
N THR A 440 -6.82 -33.11 -2.70
CA THR A 440 -5.71 -34.08 -2.77
C THR A 440 -5.20 -34.50 -1.40
N ARG A 441 -5.09 -33.57 -0.44
CA ARG A 441 -4.69 -33.88 0.94
C ARG A 441 -5.70 -34.76 1.67
N ASP A 442 -6.99 -34.56 1.39
CA ASP A 442 -8.05 -35.31 2.02
C ASP A 442 -8.11 -36.76 1.50
N ILE A 443 -7.75 -36.96 0.22
CA ILE A 443 -7.69 -38.29 -0.40
C ILE A 443 -6.31 -38.97 -0.28
N ASP A 444 -5.34 -38.33 0.37
CA ASP A 444 -3.98 -38.86 0.55
C ASP A 444 -3.96 -40.29 1.15
N PRO A 445 -4.80 -40.63 2.15
CA PRO A 445 -4.89 -42.01 2.64
C PRO A 445 -5.40 -43.01 1.61
N LEU A 446 -6.16 -42.60 0.60
CA LEU A 446 -6.54 -43.47 -0.52
C LEU A 446 -5.36 -43.71 -1.46
N LEU A 447 -4.57 -42.66 -1.75
CA LEU A 447 -3.40 -42.77 -2.62
C LEU A 447 -2.35 -43.71 -2.01
N VAL A 448 -2.05 -43.55 -0.72
CA VAL A 448 -1.12 -44.42 0.02
C VAL A 448 -1.62 -45.87 0.04
N ARG A 449 -2.92 -46.10 0.28
CA ARG A 449 -3.50 -47.45 0.24
C ARG A 449 -3.50 -48.06 -1.17
N ALA A 450 -3.69 -47.26 -2.21
CA ALA A 450 -3.60 -47.74 -3.59
C ALA A 450 -2.16 -48.15 -3.94
N ASP A 451 -1.20 -47.34 -3.55
CA ASP A 451 0.22 -47.62 -3.75
C ASP A 451 0.69 -48.87 -2.98
N ALA A 452 0.29 -49.02 -1.71
CA ALA A 452 0.58 -50.21 -0.91
C ALA A 452 0.00 -51.51 -1.49
N ARG A 453 -1.05 -51.42 -2.33
CA ARG A 453 -1.63 -52.55 -3.07
C ARG A 453 -0.90 -52.85 -4.38
N GLY A 454 0.10 -52.05 -4.75
CA GLY A 454 0.80 -52.16 -6.02
C GLY A 454 -0.01 -51.68 -7.22
N ILE A 455 -1.02 -50.82 -7.01
CA ILE A 455 -1.75 -50.20 -8.12
C ILE A 455 -0.79 -49.23 -8.83
N GLN A 456 -0.56 -49.48 -10.12
CA GLN A 456 0.30 -48.68 -10.97
C GLN A 456 -0.55 -48.03 -12.06
N PRO A 457 -0.73 -46.69 -12.05
CA PRO A 457 -1.46 -46.00 -13.10
C PRO A 457 -0.77 -46.15 -14.44
N ARG A 458 -1.55 -46.16 -15.53
CA ARG A 458 -1.03 -46.38 -16.90
C ARG A 458 -0.05 -45.31 -17.35
N TRP A 459 -0.15 -44.11 -16.77
CA TRP A 459 0.75 -43.00 -17.06
C TRP A 459 2.11 -43.11 -16.38
N LEU A 460 2.27 -43.97 -15.38
CA LEU A 460 3.55 -44.19 -14.69
C LEU A 460 4.27 -45.38 -15.32
N VAL A 461 5.46 -45.12 -15.87
CA VAL A 461 6.34 -46.16 -16.39
C VAL A 461 7.35 -46.51 -15.30
N PRO A 462 7.22 -47.69 -14.65
CA PRO A 462 8.11 -48.07 -13.57
C PRO A 462 9.51 -48.36 -14.12
N THR A 463 10.53 -47.88 -13.39
CA THR A 463 11.94 -48.22 -13.63
C THR A 463 12.51 -48.97 -12.42
N GLN A 464 13.69 -49.58 -12.56
CA GLN A 464 14.31 -50.30 -11.45
C GLN A 464 14.53 -49.36 -10.25
N GLY A 465 13.95 -49.71 -9.10
CA GLY A 465 14.06 -48.91 -7.88
C GLY A 465 12.92 -47.91 -7.63
N ASP A 466 11.83 -47.98 -8.39
CA ASP A 466 10.74 -47.00 -8.26
C ASP A 466 10.13 -46.96 -6.84
N SER A 467 9.80 -45.76 -6.37
CA SER A 467 9.20 -45.53 -5.04
C SER A 467 7.68 -45.67 -5.01
N GLY A 468 7.12 -46.28 -6.06
CA GLY A 468 5.69 -46.45 -6.24
C GLY A 468 5.01 -45.22 -6.84
N PHE A 469 3.73 -45.41 -7.20
CA PHE A 469 2.85 -44.38 -7.71
C PHE A 469 2.77 -43.17 -6.78
N TYR A 470 2.68 -43.41 -5.46
CA TYR A 470 2.55 -42.32 -4.51
C TYR A 470 3.80 -41.43 -4.48
N GLY A 471 4.99 -42.03 -4.57
CA GLY A 471 6.25 -41.29 -4.68
C GLY A 471 6.33 -40.45 -5.96
N ALA A 472 5.86 -41.00 -7.09
CA ALA A 472 5.79 -40.28 -8.36
C ALA A 472 4.85 -39.07 -8.30
N TRP A 473 3.68 -39.26 -7.70
CA TRP A 473 2.72 -38.19 -7.42
C TRP A 473 3.37 -37.05 -6.61
N LEU A 474 4.00 -37.37 -5.48
CA LEU A 474 4.67 -36.37 -4.62
C LEU A 474 5.82 -35.65 -5.36
N GLY A 475 6.58 -36.37 -6.18
CA GLY A 475 7.66 -35.80 -6.97
C GLY A 475 7.19 -34.77 -8.00
N VAL A 476 6.07 -35.06 -8.67
CA VAL A 476 5.46 -34.16 -9.66
C VAL A 476 4.75 -32.98 -8.98
N ASP A 477 3.96 -33.23 -7.94
CA ASP A 477 3.27 -32.17 -7.17
C ASP A 477 4.28 -31.20 -6.53
N GLY A 478 5.36 -31.73 -5.92
CA GLY A 478 6.45 -30.93 -5.36
C GLY A 478 7.18 -30.09 -6.42
N GLY A 479 7.42 -30.65 -7.61
CA GLY A 479 8.01 -29.92 -8.75
C GLY A 479 7.10 -28.79 -9.27
N PHE A 480 5.79 -28.94 -9.14
CA PHE A 480 4.80 -27.92 -9.48
C PHE A 480 4.67 -26.84 -8.37
N GLY A 481 4.79 -27.25 -7.10
CA GLY A 481 4.69 -26.40 -5.92
C GLY A 481 5.81 -25.36 -5.76
N GLY A 482 7.02 -25.69 -6.21
CA GLY A 482 8.25 -24.87 -6.27
C GLY A 482 8.26 -23.47 -5.62
N GLY A 483 8.57 -23.42 -4.32
CA GLY A 483 8.98 -22.21 -3.59
C GLY A 483 8.22 -21.98 -2.28
N GLY A 484 8.58 -22.70 -1.19
CA GLY A 484 8.20 -22.29 0.18
C GLY A 484 7.63 -23.35 1.14
N SER A 485 7.69 -24.64 0.84
CA SER A 485 7.31 -25.67 1.83
C SER A 485 8.13 -26.94 1.64
N SER A 486 9.39 -26.87 2.08
CA SER A 486 10.10 -28.06 2.53
C SER A 486 9.27 -28.75 3.62
N ALA A 487 9.24 -30.07 3.56
CA ALA A 487 8.75 -30.95 4.60
C ALA A 487 9.05 -30.43 6.02
N SER A 488 8.02 -30.07 6.78
CA SER A 488 8.06 -30.08 8.23
C SER A 488 7.61 -31.46 8.70
N MET A 489 8.45 -32.47 8.50
CA MET A 489 8.51 -33.58 9.44
C MET A 489 9.31 -33.09 10.64
N GLY A 490 8.66 -32.94 11.80
CA GLY A 490 9.32 -32.84 13.11
C GLY A 490 8.92 -31.64 13.97
N GLY A 491 8.49 -31.95 15.20
CA GLY A 491 8.65 -31.06 16.36
C GLY A 491 7.39 -30.34 16.82
N GLY A 492 6.80 -30.81 17.93
CA GLY A 492 5.62 -30.22 18.53
C GLY A 492 5.83 -28.79 19.07
N ALA A 493 4.76 -28.01 19.04
CA ALA A 493 4.43 -26.96 20.00
C ALA A 493 3.08 -26.32 19.60
N ALA A 494 2.01 -26.73 20.28
CA ALA A 494 0.80 -25.93 20.47
C ALA A 494 0.22 -26.40 21.81
N GLY A 495 0.39 -25.71 22.94
CA GLY A 495 0.44 -24.25 23.09
C GLY A 495 -0.97 -23.70 23.20
N GLY A 496 -1.64 -23.97 24.33
CA GLY A 496 -2.67 -23.12 24.92
C GLY A 496 -4.02 -23.02 24.20
N GLY A 497 -4.82 -24.08 24.24
CA GLY A 497 -6.27 -23.97 24.06
C GLY A 497 -6.92 -23.43 25.33
N ALA A 498 -7.17 -22.12 25.35
CA ALA A 498 -8.06 -21.49 26.33
C ALA A 498 -9.49 -21.97 26.09
N GLY A 499 -10.14 -22.41 27.17
CA GLY A 499 -11.45 -23.04 27.14
C GLY A 499 -12.59 -22.09 26.75
N ALA A 500 -13.57 -22.68 26.08
CA ALA A 500 -14.95 -22.23 26.12
C ALA A 500 -15.79 -23.44 26.56
N GLY A 501 -16.14 -23.46 27.84
CA GLY A 501 -17.20 -24.30 28.37
C GLY A 501 -18.57 -23.75 27.95
N GLY A 502 -19.53 -24.64 27.81
CA GLY A 502 -20.91 -24.29 27.49
C GLY A 502 -21.76 -25.52 27.24
N SER A 503 -22.00 -26.30 28.29
CA SER A 503 -23.09 -27.26 28.39
C SER A 503 -24.42 -26.52 28.43
N PHE A 504 -25.38 -26.87 27.57
CA PHE A 504 -26.69 -27.46 27.91
C PHE A 504 -27.36 -27.91 26.62
#